data_AF-A0ABD2W257-F1
#
_entry.id   AF-A0ABD2W257-F1
#
_cell.length_a   1.000
_cell.length_b   1.000
_cell.length_c   1.000
_cell.angle_alpha   90.00
_cell.angle_beta   90.00
_cell.angle_gamma   90.00
#
_symmetry.space_group_name_H-M   'P 1'
#
loop_
_entity.id
_entity.type
_entity.pdbx_description
1 polymer ?
#
loop_
_entity_poly.entity_id
_entity_poly.type
_entity_poly.pdbx_seq_one_letter_code
_entity_poly.pdbx_strand_id
1 'polypeptide(L)'
;MVVVRRLEEGGYELSRSDALTIMKFFANFGGLSVTSADRDEHWYDDEEFASEAKTITMTRSLSLHDLIQLQAGEAAKLFARNTDYMELWRSKHLTQIPNRLKVACSMHLSEIMSRRFFHRYAVGSFIELIR
;
A
#
# COMPACT_ATOMS: atom_id res chain seq x y z
N MET A 1 -6.46 -3.88 -0.57
CA MET A 1 -7.01 -2.73 -1.31
C MET A 1 -8.31 -2.26 -0.67
N VAL A 2 -8.31 -1.06 -0.10
CA VAL A 2 -9.44 -0.55 0.71
C VAL A 2 -10.67 -0.23 -0.14
N VAL A 3 -10.47 0.33 -1.33
CA VAL A 3 -11.55 0.63 -2.27
C VAL A 3 -12.31 -0.64 -2.66
N VAL A 4 -11.61 -1.71 -3.04
CA VAL A 4 -12.24 -3.01 -3.35
C VAL A 4 -13.08 -3.51 -2.17
N ARG A 5 -12.54 -3.49 -0.94
CA ARG A 5 -13.31 -3.96 0.20
C ARG A 5 -14.58 -3.14 0.41
N ARG A 6 -14.52 -1.81 0.29
CA ARG A 6 -15.72 -0.97 0.45
C ARG A 6 -16.76 -1.27 -0.63
N LEU A 7 -16.31 -1.57 -1.84
CA LEU A 7 -17.21 -2.02 -2.91
C LEU A 7 -17.85 -3.37 -2.52
N GLU A 8 -17.05 -4.34 -2.08
CA GLU A 8 -17.53 -5.66 -1.60
C GLU A 8 -18.49 -5.54 -0.40
N GLU A 9 -18.20 -4.68 0.58
CA GLU A 9 -19.09 -4.37 1.71
C GLU A 9 -20.40 -3.71 1.26
N GLY A 10 -20.37 -2.99 0.14
CA GLY A 10 -21.54 -2.42 -0.51
C GLY A 10 -22.30 -3.38 -1.43
N GLY A 11 -21.91 -4.66 -1.48
CA GLY A 11 -22.56 -5.70 -2.29
C GLY A 11 -22.03 -5.82 -3.72
N TYR A 12 -20.95 -5.13 -4.07
CA TYR A 12 -20.30 -5.31 -5.36
C TYR A 12 -19.43 -6.57 -5.37
N GLU A 13 -19.74 -7.51 -6.27
CA GLU A 13 -18.95 -8.72 -6.46
C GLU A 13 -17.79 -8.45 -7.41
N LEU A 14 -16.56 -8.46 -6.90
CA LEU A 14 -15.38 -8.22 -7.73
C LEU A 14 -15.16 -9.40 -8.69
N SER A 15 -15.38 -9.17 -9.99
CA SER A 15 -15.08 -10.16 -11.00
C SER A 15 -13.58 -10.25 -11.28
N ARG A 16 -13.17 -11.33 -11.96
CA ARG A 16 -11.79 -11.49 -12.37
C ARG A 16 -11.33 -10.44 -13.39
N SER A 17 -12.21 -9.99 -14.29
CA SER A 17 -11.93 -8.89 -15.21
C SER A 17 -11.70 -7.58 -14.47
N ASP A 18 -12.45 -7.32 -13.40
CA ASP A 18 -12.27 -6.12 -12.57
C ASP A 18 -10.92 -6.17 -11.84
N ALA A 19 -10.59 -7.34 -11.27
CA ALA A 19 -9.31 -7.55 -10.63
C ALA A 19 -8.14 -7.33 -11.61
N LEU A 20 -8.23 -7.86 -12.82
CA LEU A 20 -7.22 -7.67 -13.86
C LEU A 20 -7.11 -6.20 -14.29
N THR A 21 -8.23 -5.49 -14.39
CA THR A 21 -8.26 -4.04 -14.71
C THR A 21 -7.53 -3.23 -13.66
N ILE A 22 -7.79 -3.52 -12.38
CA ILE A 22 -7.06 -2.92 -11.26
C ILE A 22 -5.57 -3.26 -11.35
N MET A 23 -5.22 -4.52 -11.60
CA MET A 23 -3.82 -4.94 -11.68
C MET A 23 -3.05 -4.22 -12.80
N LYS A 24 -3.67 -4.10 -13.98
CA LYS A 24 -3.13 -3.35 -15.12
C LYS A 24 -2.97 -1.86 -14.81
N PHE A 25 -3.92 -1.27 -14.08
CA PHE A 25 -3.81 0.12 -13.62
C PHE A 25 -2.52 0.31 -12.81
N PHE A 26 -2.27 -0.49 -11.77
CA PHE A 26 -1.03 -0.36 -10.99
C PHE A 26 0.23 -0.63 -11.81
N ALA A 27 0.20 -1.59 -12.75
CA ALA A 27 1.33 -1.86 -13.63
C ALA A 27 1.66 -0.65 -14.52
N ASN A 28 0.65 0.00 -15.09
CA ASN A 28 0.83 1.17 -15.97
C ASN A 28 1.27 2.43 -15.21
N PHE A 29 0.81 2.60 -13.97
CA PHE A 29 1.18 3.75 -13.13
C PHE A 29 2.48 3.53 -12.34
N GLY A 30 3.21 2.44 -12.59
CA GLY A 30 4.48 2.14 -11.91
C GLY A 30 4.33 1.78 -10.42
N GLY A 31 3.10 1.63 -9.91
CA GLY A 31 2.79 1.48 -8.48
C GLY A 31 3.23 0.15 -7.85
N LEU A 32 3.83 -0.75 -8.63
CA LEU A 32 4.43 -2.01 -8.17
C LEU A 32 5.88 -2.18 -8.63
N SER A 33 6.34 -1.33 -9.56
CA SER A 33 7.64 -1.46 -10.22
C SER A 33 8.77 -0.79 -9.44
N VAL A 34 8.48 -0.15 -8.30
CA VAL A 34 9.49 0.15 -7.30
C VAL A 34 9.81 -1.14 -6.52
N THR A 35 10.03 -2.24 -7.26
CA THR A 35 10.79 -3.38 -6.78
C THR A 35 12.16 -2.85 -6.45
N SER A 36 12.41 -2.56 -5.17
CA SER A 36 13.65 -2.76 -4.38
C SER A 36 15.05 -2.44 -4.98
N ALA A 37 15.15 -1.99 -6.22
CA ALA A 37 16.36 -1.87 -7.04
C ALA A 37 16.57 -0.42 -7.49
N ASP A 38 15.49 0.33 -7.76
CA ASP A 38 15.51 1.79 -7.86
C ASP A 38 15.13 2.44 -6.52
N ARG A 39 15.67 1.90 -5.42
CA ARG A 39 15.76 2.70 -4.19
C ARG A 39 16.69 3.86 -4.54
N ASP A 40 16.13 5.06 -4.65
CA ASP A 40 16.76 6.18 -3.95
C ASP A 40 16.96 5.68 -2.52
N GLU A 41 18.17 5.18 -2.27
CA GLU A 41 18.59 4.58 -1.01
C GLU A 41 18.21 5.57 0.09
N HIS A 42 17.35 5.11 1.02
CA HIS A 42 17.12 5.80 2.28
C HIS A 42 16.19 7.03 2.28
N TRP A 43 15.23 7.18 1.35
CA TRP A 43 14.24 8.27 1.45
C TRP A 43 13.49 8.32 2.78
N TYR A 44 13.35 7.18 3.46
CA TYR A 44 12.74 7.04 4.77
C TYR A 44 13.70 7.38 5.94
N ASP A 45 15.00 7.51 5.69
CA ASP A 45 16.00 7.98 6.67
C ASP A 45 16.22 9.51 6.59
N ASP A 46 15.51 10.19 5.68
CA ASP A 46 15.40 11.65 5.70
C ASP A 46 14.94 12.10 7.09
N GLU A 47 15.76 12.90 7.79
CA GLU A 47 15.54 13.23 9.20
C GLU A 47 14.19 13.92 9.44
N GLU A 48 13.80 14.80 8.52
CA GLU A 48 12.52 15.52 8.56
C GLU A 48 11.36 14.54 8.42
N PHE A 49 11.44 13.63 7.45
CA PHE A 49 10.47 12.55 7.30
C PHE A 49 10.41 11.64 8.53
N ALA A 50 11.55 11.15 8.99
CA ALA A 50 11.62 10.20 10.09
C ALA A 50 11.06 10.80 11.39
N SER A 51 11.32 12.09 11.63
CA SER A 51 10.74 12.84 12.75
C SER A 51 9.22 12.89 12.65
N GLU A 52 8.68 13.35 11.52
CA GLU A 52 7.23 13.49 11.32
C GLU A 52 6.52 12.12 11.33
N ALA A 53 7.07 11.14 10.62
CA ALA A 53 6.51 9.80 10.50
C ALA A 53 6.46 9.02 11.83
N LYS A 54 7.35 9.32 12.78
CA LYS A 54 7.29 8.75 14.14
C LYS A 54 6.12 9.29 14.97
N THR A 55 5.66 10.51 14.70
CA THR A 55 4.52 11.12 15.40
C THR A 55 3.17 10.59 14.90
N ILE A 56 3.14 10.12 13.65
CA ILE A 56 1.94 9.60 13.01
C ILE A 56 1.65 8.20 13.55
N THR A 57 0.75 8.13 14.53
CA THR A 57 0.33 6.86 15.12
C THR A 57 -0.57 6.10 14.15
N MET A 58 -0.13 4.91 13.78
CA MET A 58 -0.87 3.91 13.04
C MET A 58 -1.42 2.83 13.98
N THR A 59 -2.18 1.90 13.41
CA THR A 59 -2.85 0.88 14.22
C THR A 59 -1.87 -0.08 14.86
N ARG A 60 -2.30 -0.66 16.00
CA ARG A 60 -1.51 -1.55 16.86
C ARG A 60 -0.28 -0.86 17.46
N SER A 61 -0.37 0.46 17.66
CA SER A 61 0.67 1.27 18.31
C SER A 61 1.97 1.40 17.52
N LEU A 62 1.94 1.09 16.22
CA LEU A 62 3.07 1.35 15.31
C LEU A 62 3.00 2.77 14.80
N SER A 63 4.13 3.42 14.57
CA SER A 63 4.18 4.67 13.83
C SER A 63 4.16 4.43 12.31
N LEU A 64 3.93 5.47 11.52
CA LEU A 64 4.11 5.40 10.07
C LEU A 64 5.56 5.03 9.71
N HIS A 65 6.52 5.53 10.48
CA HIS A 65 7.94 5.19 10.33
C HIS A 65 8.19 3.69 10.52
N ASP A 66 7.68 3.11 11.61
CA ASP A 66 7.84 1.67 11.88
C ASP A 66 7.22 0.81 10.77
N LEU A 67 6.08 1.26 10.23
CA LEU A 67 5.38 0.56 9.18
C LEU A 67 6.15 0.52 7.85
N ILE A 68 6.75 1.65 7.44
CA ILE A 68 7.49 1.76 6.17
C ILE A 68 8.79 0.94 6.21
N GLN A 69 9.35 0.72 7.40
CA GLN A 69 10.54 -0.12 7.55
C GLN A 69 10.23 -1.62 7.48
N LEU A 70 8.98 -2.03 7.68
CA LEU A 70 8.60 -3.43 7.55
C LEU A 70 8.66 -3.88 6.08
N GLN A 71 9.02 -5.15 5.89
CA GLN A 71 8.87 -5.79 4.59
C GLN A 71 7.41 -5.72 4.14
N ALA A 72 7.16 -5.40 2.86
CA ALA A 72 5.80 -5.16 2.36
C ALA A 72 4.83 -6.32 2.64
N GLY A 73 5.32 -7.56 2.64
CA GLY A 73 4.53 -8.74 3.00
C GLY A 73 4.13 -8.82 4.48
N GLU A 74 4.99 -8.35 5.39
CA GLU A 74 4.72 -8.29 6.83
C GLU A 74 3.80 -7.12 7.17
N ALA A 75 4.09 -5.94 6.61
CA ALA A 75 3.24 -4.76 6.73
C ALA A 75 1.82 -5.05 6.23
N ALA A 76 1.67 -5.77 5.11
CA ALA A 76 0.36 -6.11 4.57
C ALA A 76 -0.48 -7.03 5.47
N LYS A 77 0.14 -7.80 6.39
CA LYS A 77 -0.58 -8.59 7.40
C LYS A 77 -1.21 -7.69 8.47
N LEU A 78 -0.56 -6.58 8.80
CA LEU A 78 -1.07 -5.61 9.78
C LEU A 78 -2.33 -4.93 9.28
N PHE A 79 -2.40 -4.65 7.97
CA PHE A 79 -3.59 -4.07 7.31
C PHE A 79 -4.72 -5.05 7.03
N ALA A 80 -4.77 -6.21 7.71
CA ALA A 80 -5.88 -7.14 7.56
C ALA A 80 -7.26 -6.54 7.94
N ARG A 81 -7.27 -5.43 8.68
CA ARG A 81 -8.47 -4.70 9.11
C ARG A 81 -8.41 -3.28 8.49
N ASN A 82 -9.18 -3.03 7.44
CA ASN A 82 -9.07 -1.85 6.57
C ASN A 82 -9.38 -0.48 7.22
N THR A 83 -9.87 -0.44 8.46
CA THR A 83 -10.25 0.80 9.17
C THR A 83 -9.06 1.73 9.37
N ASP A 84 -7.93 1.12 9.68
CA ASP A 84 -6.67 1.73 10.10
C ASP A 84 -6.07 2.67 9.04
N TYR A 85 -6.19 2.28 7.77
CA TYR A 85 -5.67 3.06 6.64
C TYR A 85 -6.57 4.23 6.24
N MET A 86 -7.89 4.06 6.37
CA MET A 86 -8.82 5.15 6.09
C MET A 86 -8.66 6.28 7.09
N GLU A 87 -8.30 5.94 8.34
CA GLU A 87 -7.93 6.93 9.34
C GLU A 87 -6.64 7.66 8.97
N LEU A 88 -5.60 6.98 8.48
CA LEU A 88 -4.37 7.63 7.96
C LEU A 88 -4.68 8.68 6.88
N TRP A 89 -5.53 8.34 5.90
CA TRP A 89 -5.87 9.28 4.83
C TRP A 89 -6.81 10.40 5.26
N ARG A 90 -7.69 10.15 6.24
CA ARG A 90 -8.66 11.14 6.74
C ARG A 90 -8.07 12.11 7.75
N SER A 91 -7.10 11.67 8.53
CA SER A 91 -6.53 12.40 9.67
C SER A 91 -5.62 13.57 9.29
N LYS A 92 -5.45 13.85 7.99
CA LYS A 92 -4.47 14.82 7.48
C LYS A 92 -3.03 14.54 7.93
N HIS A 93 -2.71 13.37 8.51
CA HIS A 93 -1.35 13.04 8.91
C HIS A 93 -0.36 13.09 7.73
N LEU A 94 -0.82 12.73 6.52
CA LEU A 94 -0.03 12.85 5.30
C LEU A 94 0.27 14.31 4.88
N THR A 95 -0.39 15.33 5.47
CA THR A 95 -0.02 16.72 5.22
C THR A 95 1.25 17.13 5.95
N GLN A 96 1.64 16.40 7.00
CA GLN A 96 2.86 16.62 7.80
C GLN A 96 4.11 16.10 7.07
N ILE A 97 3.94 15.17 6.12
CA ILE A 97 5.04 14.63 5.32
C ILE A 97 5.60 15.73 4.39
N PRO A 98 6.93 15.87 4.25
CA PRO A 98 7.55 16.79 3.30
C PRO A 98 7.03 16.56 1.87
N ASN A 99 6.68 17.64 1.15
CA ASN A 99 6.09 17.53 -0.20
C ASN A 99 6.94 16.68 -1.16
N ARG A 100 8.28 16.76 -1.06
CA ARG A 100 9.21 15.97 -1.88
C ARG A 100 9.08 14.45 -1.67
N LEU A 101 8.66 14.02 -0.48
CA LEU A 101 8.56 12.61 -0.08
C LEU A 101 7.12 12.08 -0.10
N LYS A 102 6.12 12.94 -0.28
CA LYS A 102 4.70 12.52 -0.34
C LYS A 102 4.47 11.46 -1.42
N VAL A 103 5.10 11.61 -2.58
CA VAL A 103 4.94 10.68 -3.71
C VAL A 103 5.54 9.32 -3.35
N ALA A 104 6.79 9.28 -2.88
CA ALA A 104 7.47 8.06 -2.47
C ALA A 104 6.72 7.33 -1.34
N CYS A 105 6.31 8.06 -0.29
CA CYS A 105 5.53 7.51 0.80
C CYS A 105 4.17 6.95 0.32
N SER A 106 3.47 7.68 -0.56
CA SER A 106 2.17 7.23 -1.09
C SER A 106 2.31 5.99 -1.96
N MET A 107 3.38 5.91 -2.77
CA MET A 107 3.68 4.73 -3.59
C MET A 107 3.99 3.52 -2.70
N HIS A 108 4.84 3.68 -1.69
CA HIS A 108 5.21 2.60 -0.77
C HIS A 108 4.00 2.05 0.00
N LEU A 109 3.17 2.93 0.54
CA LEU A 109 1.92 2.53 1.20
C LEU A 109 0.96 1.81 0.22
N SER A 110 0.89 2.28 -1.03
CA SER A 110 0.07 1.65 -2.07
C SER A 110 0.56 0.25 -2.43
N GLU A 111 1.88 0.03 -2.47
CA GLU A 111 2.47 -1.30 -2.65
C GLU A 111 2.08 -2.24 -1.51
N ILE A 112 2.28 -1.82 -0.25
CA ILE A 112 1.93 -2.62 0.93
C ILE A 112 0.46 -3.08 0.88
N MET A 113 -0.46 -2.15 0.61
CA MET A 113 -1.91 -2.43 0.59
C MET A 113 -2.36 -3.31 -0.58
N SER A 114 -1.69 -3.17 -1.72
CA SER A 114 -2.02 -3.91 -2.93
C SER A 114 -1.43 -5.31 -2.88
N ARG A 115 -0.31 -5.54 -2.18
CA ARG A 115 0.41 -6.82 -2.10
C ARG A 115 -0.51 -8.04 -1.91
N ARG A 116 -1.41 -8.02 -0.92
CA ARG A 116 -2.33 -9.15 -0.66
C ARG A 116 -3.39 -9.32 -1.74
N PHE A 117 -3.84 -8.22 -2.33
CA PHE A 117 -4.78 -8.25 -3.46
C PHE A 117 -4.12 -8.87 -4.68
N PHE A 118 -2.91 -8.42 -5.03
CA PHE A 118 -2.12 -8.98 -6.12
C PHE A 118 -1.83 -10.45 -5.89
N HIS A 119 -1.41 -10.84 -4.69
CA HIS A 119 -1.17 -12.25 -4.36
C HIS A 119 -2.43 -13.10 -4.55
N ARG A 120 -3.61 -12.61 -4.13
CA ARG A 120 -4.88 -13.35 -4.28
C ARG A 120 -5.25 -13.57 -5.75
N TYR A 121 -5.13 -12.54 -6.58
CA TYR A 121 -5.63 -12.57 -7.96
C TYR A 121 -4.57 -12.99 -9.00
N ALA A 122 -3.28 -12.83 -8.70
CA ALA A 122 -2.20 -13.32 -9.55
C ALA A 122 -2.13 -14.84 -9.57
N VAL A 123 -2.35 -15.52 -8.44
CA VAL A 123 -2.33 -17.00 -8.37
C VAL A 123 -3.33 -17.61 -9.36
N GLY A 124 -4.55 -17.07 -9.43
CA GLY A 124 -5.55 -17.54 -10.40
C GLY A 124 -5.11 -17.32 -11.86
N SER A 125 -4.46 -16.19 -12.15
CA SER A 125 -3.92 -15.90 -13.48
C SER A 125 -2.71 -16.76 -13.86
N PHE A 126 -1.84 -17.10 -12.90
CA PHE A 126 -0.71 -18.00 -13.14
C PHE A 126 -1.14 -19.45 -13.40
N ILE A 127 -2.15 -19.95 -12.67
CA ILE A 127 -2.67 -21.31 -12.86
C ILE A 127 -3.22 -21.52 -14.28
N GLU A 128 -3.87 -20.51 -14.85
CA GLU A 128 -4.38 -20.59 -16.23
C GLU A 128 -3.30 -20.46 -17.29
N LEU A 129 -2.22 -19.72 -17.02
CA LEU A 129 -1.11 -19.61 -17.95
C LEU A 129 -0.32 -20.92 -18.08
N ILE A 130 -0.32 -21.74 -17.03
CA ILE A 130 0.42 -23.01 -16.95
C ILE A 130 -0.44 -24.19 -17.45
N ARG A 131 -1.73 -23.98 -17.74
CA ARG A 131 -2.64 -24.98 -18.32
C ARG A 131 -2.74 -24.85 -19.82
#